data_AF-A0A533X243-F1
#
_entry.id   AF-A0A533X243-F1
#
_cell.length_a   1.000
_cell.length_b   1.000
_cell.length_c   1.000
_cell.angle_alpha   90.00
_cell.angle_beta   90.00
_cell.angle_gamma   90.00
#
_symmetry.space_group_name_H-M   'P 1'
#
loop_
_entity.id
_entity.type
_entity.pdbx_description
1 polymer ?
#
loop_
_entity_poly.entity_id
_entity_poly.type
_entity_poly.pdbx_seq_one_letter_code
_entity_poly.pdbx_strand_id
1 'polypeptide(L)'
;MSSYSEGREVEYTDERKSGIILLDGIVRTLVSPDLLLSQRAEQLCKAEGITYKGLEPIQRLFLTHYRCPICKLLPLFHLNLAHPKRVRCSKCGNLIQFTSSGKYGRLRKKIAFALWISQEEKRIVS
;
A
#
# COMPACT_ATOMS: atom_id res chain seq x y z
N MET A 1 44.41 -19.46 6.64
CA MET A 1 44.37 -20.06 5.28
C MET A 1 43.12 -20.93 5.24
N SER A 2 42.07 -20.72 4.46
CA SER A 2 41.62 -19.70 3.49
C SER A 2 40.09 -19.77 3.55
N SER A 3 39.36 -18.67 3.74
CA SER A 3 38.83 -17.81 2.67
C SER A 3 38.06 -18.58 1.59
N TYR A 4 36.73 -18.67 1.72
CA TYR A 4 35.82 -18.81 0.57
C TYR A 4 34.63 -17.86 0.75
N SER A 5 34.69 -16.81 -0.05
CA SER A 5 33.66 -15.83 -0.37
C SER A 5 32.67 -16.41 -1.39
N GLU A 6 31.39 -16.03 -1.28
CA GLU A 6 30.55 -15.69 -2.44
C GLU A 6 29.26 -15.02 -1.96
N GLY A 7 29.29 -13.68 -1.95
CA GLY A 7 28.10 -12.86 -1.90
C GLY A 7 27.37 -12.95 -3.23
N ARG A 8 26.10 -13.34 -3.19
CA ARG A 8 25.17 -13.10 -4.30
C ARG A 8 24.38 -11.84 -3.98
N GLU A 9 24.88 -10.71 -4.48
CA GLU A 9 24.06 -9.52 -4.66
C GLU A 9 23.02 -9.83 -5.74
N VAL A 10 21.75 -9.83 -5.35
CA VAL A 10 20.64 -9.86 -6.30
C VAL A 10 20.40 -8.41 -6.70
N GLU A 11 21.03 -7.98 -7.80
CA GLU A 11 20.69 -6.75 -8.49
C GLU A 11 19.25 -6.83 -8.98
N TYR A 12 18.37 -6.05 -8.35
CA TYR A 12 17.06 -5.73 -8.91
C TYR A 12 17.26 -4.63 -9.94
N THR A 13 17.18 -4.98 -11.23
CA THR A 13 17.09 -4.01 -12.32
C THR A 13 15.75 -3.27 -12.24
N ASP A 14 15.76 -2.07 -11.65
CA ASP A 14 14.61 -1.17 -11.60
C ASP A 14 14.57 -0.33 -12.89
N GLU A 15 14.09 -0.93 -13.97
CA GLU A 15 13.83 -0.23 -15.24
C GLU A 15 12.40 0.32 -15.32
N ARG A 16 11.97 1.08 -14.31
CA ARG A 16 10.77 1.92 -14.44
C ARG A 16 11.17 3.36 -14.71
N LYS A 17 11.30 3.66 -16.01
CA LYS A 17 11.28 4.99 -16.63
C LYS A 17 10.27 5.90 -15.92
N SER A 18 10.76 6.67 -14.96
CA SER A 18 10.03 7.77 -14.35
C SER A 18 10.07 8.93 -15.33
N GLY A 19 9.01 9.08 -16.12
CA GLY A 19 8.85 10.20 -17.03
C GLY A 19 8.72 11.49 -16.23
N ILE A 20 9.79 12.27 -16.19
CA ILE A 20 9.77 13.65 -15.71
C ILE A 20 9.16 14.50 -16.82
N ILE A 21 7.92 14.94 -16.64
CA ILE A 21 7.34 16.00 -17.49
C ILE A 21 7.59 17.32 -16.77
N LEU A 22 8.50 18.13 -17.32
CA LEU A 22 8.80 19.48 -16.88
C LEU A 22 7.68 20.42 -17.35
N LEU A 23 6.80 20.82 -16.43
CA LEU A 23 5.92 21.99 -16.56
C LEU A 23 6.11 22.84 -15.29
N ASP A 24 6.74 24.00 -15.47
CA ASP A 24 6.81 25.14 -14.54
C ASP A 24 7.11 24.84 -13.07
N GLY A 25 8.35 24.42 -12.77
CA GLY A 25 9.01 24.66 -11.48
C GLY A 25 8.43 23.97 -10.23
N ILE A 26 7.33 23.22 -10.36
CA ILE A 26 6.77 22.38 -9.31
C ILE A 26 7.07 20.95 -9.71
N VAL A 27 7.96 20.29 -8.97
CA VAL A 27 8.19 18.83 -9.11
C VAL A 27 6.92 18.11 -8.68
N ARG A 28 5.94 18.01 -9.59
CA ARG A 28 4.84 17.06 -9.48
C ARG A 28 5.41 15.71 -9.87
N THR A 29 6.20 15.11 -8.97
CA THR A 29 6.49 13.69 -9.07
C THR A 29 5.15 13.00 -9.17
N LEU A 30 4.89 12.27 -10.26
CA LEU A 30 3.75 11.37 -10.37
C LEU A 30 3.97 10.28 -9.31
N VAL A 31 3.60 10.59 -8.07
CA VAL A 31 3.80 9.71 -6.92
C VAL A 31 3.00 8.46 -7.21
N SER A 32 3.68 7.32 -7.32
CA SER A 32 3.02 6.06 -7.59
C SER A 32 1.97 5.77 -6.50
N PRO A 33 0.81 5.18 -6.83
CA PRO A 33 -0.21 4.84 -5.84
C PRO A 33 0.33 3.98 -4.69
N ASP A 34 1.31 3.12 -4.99
CA ASP A 34 1.99 2.27 -4.00
C ASP A 34 2.86 3.08 -3.03
N LEU A 35 3.49 4.17 -3.50
CA LEU A 35 4.27 5.06 -2.65
C LEU A 35 3.36 5.86 -1.71
N LEU A 36 2.22 6.36 -2.20
CA LEU A 36 1.20 7.02 -1.37
C LEU A 36 0.64 6.08 -0.29
N LEU A 37 0.36 4.83 -0.66
CA LEU A 37 -0.08 3.78 0.25
C LEU A 37 0.95 3.53 1.36
N SER A 38 2.23 3.45 0.99
CA SER A 38 3.33 3.24 1.93
C SER A 38 3.53 4.41 2.87
N GLN A 39 3.48 5.65 2.36
CA GLN A 39 3.57 6.86 3.19
C GLN A 39 2.40 6.98 4.18
N ARG A 40 1.17 6.67 3.74
CA ARG A 40 0.01 6.67 4.63
C ARG A 40 0.09 5.57 5.69
N ALA A 41 0.57 4.38 5.31
CA ALA A 41 0.82 3.31 6.27
C ALA A 41 1.86 3.74 7.32
N GLU A 42 2.96 4.38 6.90
CA GLU A 42 3.99 4.87 7.82
C GLU A 42 3.46 5.93 8.79
N GLN A 43 2.67 6.90 8.31
CA GLN A 43 2.04 7.92 9.15
C GLN A 43 1.11 7.31 10.21
N LEU A 44 0.26 6.36 9.79
CA LEU A 44 -0.70 5.70 10.70
C LEU A 44 -0.01 4.75 11.68
N CYS A 45 1.05 4.04 11.26
CA CYS A 45 1.89 3.27 12.18
C CYS A 45 2.50 4.17 13.26
N LYS A 46 3.06 5.32 12.87
CA LYS A 46 3.67 6.27 13.81
C LYS A 46 2.65 6.80 14.83
N ALA A 47 1.42 7.09 14.40
CA ALA A 47 0.34 7.52 15.28
C ALA A 47 -0.06 6.46 16.33
N GLU A 48 0.12 5.18 16.03
CA GLU A 48 -0.11 4.05 16.95
C GLU A 48 1.15 3.65 17.74
N GLY A 49 2.25 4.40 17.62
CA GLY A 49 3.53 4.09 18.28
C GLY A 49 4.31 2.93 17.65
N ILE A 50 4.00 2.56 16.40
CA ILE A 50 4.65 1.47 15.67
C ILE A 50 5.68 2.03 14.68
N THR A 51 6.91 1.51 14.74
CA THR A 51 7.97 1.86 13.77
C THR A 51 7.77 1.08 12.46
N TYR A 52 7.18 1.70 11.44
CA TYR A 52 6.91 1.04 10.15
C TYR A 52 8.15 0.41 9.50
N LYS A 53 9.30 1.09 9.55
CA LYS A 53 10.57 0.58 9.01
C LYS A 53 11.14 -0.61 9.80
N GLY A 54 10.75 -0.75 11.07
CA GLY A 54 11.12 -1.88 11.92
C GLY A 54 10.25 -3.12 11.71
N LEU A 55 9.18 -3.01 10.92
CA LEU A 55 8.35 -4.15 10.56
C LEU A 55 9.02 -4.98 9.45
N GLU A 56 8.97 -6.30 9.61
CA GLU A 56 9.44 -7.21 8.57
C GLU A 56 8.71 -6.94 7.24
N PRO A 57 9.36 -7.19 6.08
CA PRO A 57 8.77 -6.97 4.77
C PRO A 57 7.37 -7.59 4.62
N ILE A 58 7.19 -8.82 5.12
CA ILE A 58 5.91 -9.53 5.06
C ILE A 58 4.81 -8.84 5.88
N GLN A 59 5.16 -8.23 7.02
CA GLN A 59 4.21 -7.51 7.87
C GLN A 59 3.78 -6.20 7.22
N ARG A 60 4.71 -5.49 6.58
CA ARG A 60 4.43 -4.30 5.77
C ARG A 60 3.50 -4.64 4.60
N LEU A 61 3.74 -5.77 3.94
CA LEU A 61 2.87 -6.28 2.87
C LEU A 61 1.45 -6.54 3.39
N PHE A 62 1.29 -7.23 4.52
CA PHE A 62 -0.04 -7.48 5.11
C PHE A 62 -0.78 -6.21 5.55
N LEU A 63 -0.05 -5.17 5.97
CA LEU A 63 -0.62 -3.88 6.32
C LEU A 63 -1.14 -3.09 5.12
N THR A 64 -0.51 -3.26 3.96
CA THR A 64 -0.76 -2.46 2.76
C THR A 64 -1.54 -3.19 1.67
N HIS A 65 -1.68 -4.52 1.78
CA HIS A 65 -2.33 -5.36 0.78
C HIS A 65 -3.52 -6.16 1.35
N TYR A 66 -4.34 -6.70 0.45
CA TYR A 66 -5.38 -7.66 0.73
C TYR A 66 -5.37 -8.84 -0.23
N ARG A 67 -5.89 -9.97 0.25
CA ARG A 67 -6.06 -11.16 -0.56
C ARG A 67 -7.49 -11.21 -1.08
N CYS A 68 -7.61 -11.15 -2.40
CA CYS A 68 -8.80 -11.50 -3.13
C CYS A 68 -8.73 -12.99 -3.53
N PRO A 69 -9.82 -13.76 -3.38
CA PRO A 69 -9.83 -15.16 -3.83
C PRO A 69 -9.62 -15.28 -5.35
N ILE A 70 -10.10 -14.30 -6.12
CA ILE A 70 -10.01 -14.25 -7.58
C ILE A 70 -8.69 -13.58 -8.01
N CYS A 71 -8.50 -12.31 -7.65
CA CYS A 71 -7.36 -11.49 -8.12
C CYS A 71 -6.05 -11.72 -7.35
N LYS A 72 -6.03 -12.63 -6.37
CA LYS A 72 -4.89 -12.88 -5.48
C LYS A 72 -4.55 -11.64 -4.66
N LEU A 73 -3.27 -11.32 -4.50
CA LEU A 73 -2.80 -10.24 -3.65
C LEU A 73 -2.93 -8.89 -4.38
N LEU A 74 -3.61 -7.93 -3.76
CA LEU A 74 -3.81 -6.59 -4.29
C LEU A 74 -3.57 -5.52 -3.23
N PRO A 75 -3.06 -4.34 -3.59
CA PRO A 75 -2.96 -3.19 -2.68
C PRO A 75 -4.32 -2.73 -2.13
N LEU A 76 -4.35 -2.17 -0.91
CA LEU A 76 -5.58 -1.74 -0.24
C LEU A 76 -6.37 -0.67 -1.01
N PHE A 77 -5.73 0.14 -1.85
CA PHE A 77 -6.44 1.17 -2.65
C PHE A 77 -7.37 0.59 -3.72
N HIS A 78 -7.30 -0.73 -4.00
CA HIS A 78 -8.26 -1.44 -4.84
C HIS A 78 -9.46 -2.00 -4.05
N LEU A 79 -9.61 -1.67 -2.76
CA LEU A 79 -10.82 -1.97 -2.02
C LEU A 79 -11.88 -0.90 -2.30
N ASN A 80 -13.09 -1.36 -2.61
CA ASN A 80 -14.27 -0.53 -2.59
C ASN A 80 -14.86 -0.55 -1.17
N LEU A 81 -14.79 0.62 -0.51
CA LEU A 81 -15.26 0.83 0.86
C LEU A 81 -16.59 1.61 0.94
N ALA A 82 -17.30 1.80 -0.17
CA ALA A 82 -18.61 2.47 -0.20
C ALA A 82 -19.61 1.88 0.82
N HIS A 83 -19.51 0.57 1.08
CA HIS A 83 -20.26 -0.10 2.13
C HIS A 83 -19.31 -0.75 3.14
N PRO A 84 -19.06 -0.13 4.32
CA PRO A 84 -18.09 -0.62 5.32
C PRO A 84 -18.32 -2.05 5.81
N LYS A 85 -19.56 -2.54 5.77
CA LYS A 85 -19.94 -3.90 6.16
C LYS A 85 -19.85 -4.92 5.02
N ARG A 86 -19.75 -4.47 3.77
CA ARG A 86 -19.76 -5.30 2.55
C ARG A 86 -18.65 -4.84 1.60
N VAL A 87 -17.42 -4.86 2.09
CA VAL A 87 -16.24 -4.44 1.34
C VAL A 87 -16.05 -5.34 0.11
N ARG A 88 -15.79 -4.74 -1.06
CA ARG A 88 -15.61 -5.48 -2.32
C ARG A 88 -14.27 -5.17 -2.95
N CYS A 89 -13.76 -6.11 -3.72
CA CYS A 89 -12.63 -5.88 -4.63
C CYS A 89 -13.10 -4.95 -5.77
N SER A 90 -12.40 -3.84 -6.03
CA SER A 90 -12.74 -2.93 -7.12
C SER A 90 -12.48 -3.55 -8.50
N LYS A 91 -11.58 -4.54 -8.60
CA LYS A 91 -11.24 -5.21 -9.87
C LYS A 91 -12.26 -6.26 -10.31
N CYS A 92 -12.79 -7.07 -9.37
CA CYS A 92 -13.66 -8.20 -9.71
C CYS A 92 -15.01 -8.21 -8.99
N GLY A 93 -15.29 -7.22 -8.13
CA GLY A 93 -16.55 -7.12 -7.39
C GLY A 93 -16.72 -8.14 -6.25
N ASN A 94 -15.79 -9.09 -6.09
CA ASN A 94 -15.90 -10.13 -5.07
C ASN A 94 -15.90 -9.56 -3.65
N LEU A 95 -16.72 -10.15 -2.78
CA LEU A 95 -16.80 -9.77 -1.37
C LEU A 95 -15.49 -10.12 -0.66
N ILE A 96 -14.90 -9.15 0.03
CA ILE A 96 -13.66 -9.33 0.79
C ILE A 96 -13.99 -9.35 2.27
N GLN A 97 -13.57 -10.42 2.95
CA GLN A 97 -13.62 -10.48 4.40
C GLN A 97 -12.57 -9.51 4.97
N PHE A 98 -13.02 -8.28 5.25
CA PHE A 98 -12.17 -7.22 5.77
C PHE A 98 -12.39 -7.06 7.28
N THR A 99 -11.75 -7.96 8.05
CA THR A 99 -11.89 -8.03 9.50
C THR A 99 -10.90 -7.11 10.22
N SER A 100 -11.28 -6.67 11.42
CA SER A 100 -10.40 -5.93 12.34
C SER A 100 -9.67 -6.86 13.33
N SER A 101 -9.74 -8.17 13.13
CA SER A 101 -9.12 -9.17 14.00
C SER A 101 -7.62 -9.31 13.73
N GLY A 102 -6.87 -9.75 14.76
CA GLY A 102 -5.43 -9.96 14.70
C GLY A 102 -4.59 -8.70 14.96
N LYS A 103 -3.26 -8.89 15.04
CA LYS A 103 -2.27 -7.87 15.42
C LYS A 103 -2.36 -6.57 14.61
N TYR A 104 -2.64 -6.69 13.31
CA TYR A 104 -2.65 -5.57 12.38
C TYR A 104 -4.02 -5.27 11.75
N GLY A 105 -5.07 -6.03 12.12
CA GLY A 105 -6.39 -5.91 11.47
C GLY A 105 -7.02 -4.53 11.65
N ARG A 106 -6.96 -3.97 12.86
CA ARG A 106 -7.45 -2.61 13.15
C ARG A 106 -6.71 -1.55 12.33
N LEU A 107 -5.39 -1.61 12.33
CA LEU A 107 -4.53 -0.65 11.63
C LEU A 107 -4.73 -0.71 10.11
N ARG A 108 -4.78 -1.93 9.55
CA ARG A 108 -5.07 -2.16 8.13
C ARG A 108 -6.42 -1.56 7.70
N LYS A 109 -7.44 -1.69 8.56
CA LYS A 109 -8.74 -1.05 8.33
C LYS A 109 -8.63 0.47 8.34
N LYS A 110 -7.94 1.06 9.33
CA LYS A 110 -7.69 2.51 9.38
C LYS A 110 -7.00 3.02 8.11
N ILE A 111 -5.95 2.31 7.64
CA ILE A 111 -5.23 2.65 6.41
C ILE A 111 -6.17 2.66 5.20
N ALA A 112 -6.95 1.59 5.02
CA ALA A 112 -7.85 1.47 3.87
C ALA A 112 -8.92 2.58 3.85
N PHE A 113 -9.52 2.92 4.99
CA PHE A 113 -10.50 4.00 5.09
C PHE A 113 -9.88 5.39 4.85
N ALA A 114 -8.69 5.66 5.40
CA ALA A 114 -7.98 6.91 5.16
C ALA A 114 -7.68 7.14 3.67
N LEU A 115 -7.31 6.06 2.96
CA LEU A 115 -7.08 6.11 1.51
C LEU A 115 -8.35 6.33 0.70
N TRP A 116 -9.46 5.69 1.09
CA TRP A 116 -10.75 5.85 0.41
C TRP A 116 -11.29 7.27 0.53
N ILE A 117 -11.27 7.86 1.75
CA ILE A 117 -11.70 9.24 1.97
C ILE A 117 -10.85 10.21 1.12
N SER A 118 -9.53 10.02 1.10
CA SER A 118 -8.62 10.84 0.30
C SER A 118 -8.88 10.71 -1.23
N GLN A 119 -9.42 9.60 -1.70
CA GLN A 119 -9.79 9.42 -3.11
C GLN A 119 -11.15 10.05 -3.44
N GLU A 120 -12.10 9.95 -2.51
CA GLU A 120 -13.44 10.52 -2.69
C GLU A 120 -13.39 12.05 -2.69
N GLU A 121 -12.61 12.66 -1.79
CA GLU A 121 -12.35 14.10 -1.79
C GLU A 121 -11.79 14.58 -3.15
N LYS A 122 -10.90 13.79 -3.76
CA LYS A 122 -10.37 14.12 -5.09
C LYS A 122 -11.39 14.00 -6.21
N ARG A 123 -12.37 13.10 -6.10
CA ARG A 123 -13.45 12.93 -7.09
C ARG A 123 -14.52 14.02 -7.00
N ILE A 124 -14.79 14.52 -5.80
CA ILE A 124 -15.78 15.59 -5.58
C ILE A 124 -15.26 16.94 -6.10
N VAL A 125 -13.94 17.13 -6.09
CA VAL A 125 -13.28 18.40 -6.47
C VAL A 125 -12.87 18.44 -7.95
N SER A 126 -13.01 17.34 -8.68
CA SER A 126 -12.69 17.21 -10.12
C SER A 126 -13.94 17.08 -10.97
#